data_AF-A0A1H0LUU6-F1
#
_entry.id   AF-A0A1H0LUU6-F1
#
_cell.length_a   1.000
_cell.length_b   1.000
_cell.length_c   1.000
_cell.angle_alpha   90.00
_cell.angle_beta   90.00
_cell.angle_gamma   90.00
#
_symmetry.space_group_name_H-M   'P 1'
#
loop_
_entity.id
_entity.type
_entity.pdbx_description
1 polymer ?
#
loop_
_entity_poly.entity_id
_entity_poly.type
_entity_poly.pdbx_seq_one_letter_code
_entity_poly.pdbx_strand_id
1 'polypeptide(L)'
;MMLVDRVLAQGELTNFESRLRRRDGTVIIGNLNVRLARDDRGEISPLEGFFENITAQKEVEQELRSSEEWYRSVFENTGAGTIIIEEDTTISLANTGFATLAGYSKEEIQSRMKWTDMVATPEERFRMEQYHYRRRRDGAAVPINYESTLKDRDGANKRVFLRVDLLAGT
;
A
#
# COMPACT_ATOMS: atom_id res chain seq x y z
N MET A 1 31.58 18.12 -7.72
CA MET A 1 31.88 18.77 -6.42
C MET A 1 32.07 17.66 -5.40
N MET A 2 33.24 17.57 -4.77
CA MET A 2 33.54 16.49 -3.83
C MET A 2 32.77 16.70 -2.52
N LEU A 3 32.57 15.61 -1.76
CA LEU A 3 31.88 15.64 -0.47
C LEU A 3 32.49 16.66 0.51
N VAL A 4 33.82 16.78 0.47
CA VAL A 4 34.59 17.73 1.28
C VAL A 4 34.22 19.18 0.95
N ASP A 5 34.06 19.53 -0.33
CA ASP A 5 33.69 20.89 -0.75
C ASP A 5 32.30 21.29 -0.23
N ARG A 6 31.37 20.33 -0.18
CA ARG A 6 30.02 20.56 0.37
C ARG A 6 30.05 20.82 1.87
N VAL A 7 30.77 19.99 2.62
CA VAL A 7 30.90 20.16 4.08
C VAL A 7 31.60 21.49 4.41
N LEU A 8 32.65 21.85 3.67
CA LEU A 8 33.36 23.12 3.85
C LEU A 8 32.48 24.34 3.54
N ALA A 9 31.58 24.24 2.57
CA ALA A 9 30.65 25.32 2.22
C ALA A 9 29.47 25.46 3.19
N GLN A 10 28.95 24.34 3.72
CA GLN A 10 27.71 24.32 4.52
C GLN A 10 27.95 24.22 6.02
N GLY A 11 29.16 23.90 6.48
CA GLY A 11 29.48 23.72 7.89
C GLY A 11 29.10 22.34 8.44
N GLU A 12 28.08 21.72 7.87
CA GLU A 12 27.63 20.36 8.17
C GLU A 12 26.98 19.70 6.95
N LEU A 13 26.88 18.39 7.02
CA LEU A 13 26.20 17.53 6.08
C LEU A 13 25.46 16.47 6.89
N THR A 14 24.14 16.44 6.78
CA THR A 14 23.28 15.50 7.50
C THR A 14 22.48 14.66 6.50
N ASN A 15 22.19 13.42 6.87
CA ASN A 15 21.40 12.47 6.07
C ASN A 15 21.90 12.30 4.62
N PHE A 16 23.21 12.38 4.38
CA PHE A 16 23.75 12.29 3.04
C PHE A 16 23.96 10.83 2.64
N GLU A 17 23.06 10.33 1.81
CA GLU A 17 23.15 8.97 1.27
C GLU A 17 24.16 8.89 0.11
N SER A 18 25.06 7.92 0.17
CA SER A 18 26.02 7.65 -0.88
C SER A 18 26.27 6.17 -1.09
N ARG A 19 26.53 5.78 -2.34
CA ARG A 19 26.95 4.42 -2.68
C ARG A 19 28.46 4.30 -2.53
N LEU A 20 28.89 3.34 -1.72
CA LEU A 20 30.30 3.06 -1.46
C LEU A 20 30.61 1.65 -1.89
N ARG A 21 31.81 1.45 -2.44
CA ARG A 21 32.30 0.11 -2.79
C ARG A 21 33.30 -0.35 -1.75
N ARG A 22 33.02 -1.49 -1.11
CA ARG A 22 33.94 -2.16 -0.19
C ARG A 22 35.15 -2.73 -0.94
N ARG A 23 36.20 -3.09 -0.19
CA ARG A 23 37.43 -3.70 -0.75
C ARG A 23 37.16 -5.00 -1.50
N ASP A 24 36.18 -5.78 -1.06
CA ASP A 24 35.74 -7.02 -1.70
C ASP A 24 34.90 -6.81 -2.98
N GLY A 25 34.60 -5.55 -3.33
CA GLY A 25 33.82 -5.18 -4.50
C GLY A 25 32.32 -5.01 -4.24
N THR A 26 31.81 -5.36 -3.05
CA THR A 26 30.39 -5.18 -2.71
C THR A 26 30.03 -3.69 -2.60
N VAL A 27 28.85 -3.32 -3.07
CA VAL A 27 28.33 -1.95 -2.97
C VAL A 27 27.41 -1.87 -1.76
N ILE A 28 27.64 -0.87 -0.91
CA ILE A 28 26.77 -0.53 0.22
C ILE A 28 26.21 0.87 0.04
N ILE A 29 25.01 1.08 0.56
CA ILE A 29 24.42 2.40 0.74
C ILE A 29 24.76 2.86 2.15
N GLY A 30 25.38 4.02 2.22
CA GLY A 30 25.83 4.62 3.45
C GLY A 30 25.17 5.96 3.70
N ASN A 31 24.69 6.17 4.91
CA ASN A 31 24.25 7.46 5.41
C ASN A 31 25.42 8.15 6.12
N LEU A 32 25.82 9.31 5.61
CA LEU A 32 26.93 10.07 6.13
C LEU A 32 26.44 11.35 6.80
N ASN A 33 26.84 11.50 8.06
CA ASN A 33 26.63 12.71 8.84
C ASN A 33 28.00 13.26 9.23
N VAL A 34 28.31 14.49 8.84
CA VAL A 34 29.62 15.13 9.06
C VAL A 34 29.41 16.58 9.46
N ARG A 35 30.13 17.04 10.47
CA ARG A 35 30.17 18.45 10.88
C ARG A 35 31.60 18.97 10.91
N LEU A 36 31.77 20.25 10.60
CA LEU A 36 33.00 20.96 10.90
C LEU A 36 33.04 21.27 12.39
N ALA A 37 34.02 20.70 13.09
CA ALA A 37 34.40 21.18 14.41
C ALA A 37 35.32 22.40 14.24
N ARG A 38 35.13 23.43 15.07
CA ARG A 38 36.03 24.58 15.17
C ARG A 38 36.66 24.56 16.56
N ASP A 39 37.95 24.84 16.63
CA ASP A 39 38.62 25.00 17.93
C ASP A 39 38.33 26.38 18.55
N ASP A 40 38.76 26.58 19.79
CA ASP A 40 38.57 27.84 20.55
C ASP A 40 39.24 29.06 19.89
N ARG A 41 40.07 28.84 18.85
CA ARG A 41 40.75 29.89 18.06
C ARG A 41 40.03 30.17 16.75
N GLY A 42 38.93 29.47 16.46
CA GLY A 42 38.14 29.60 15.24
C GLY A 42 38.73 28.86 14.03
N GLU A 43 39.83 28.12 14.20
CA GLU A 43 40.43 27.32 13.15
C GLU A 43 39.65 26.02 12.93
N ILE A 44 39.69 25.52 11.70
CA ILE A 44 38.97 24.29 11.32
C ILE A 44 39.68 23.10 11.98
N SER A 45 39.00 22.46 12.93
CA SER A 45 39.38 21.21 13.58
C SER A 45 39.06 20.00 12.66
N PRO A 46 39.57 18.79 12.91
CA PRO A 46 39.23 17.60 12.13
C PRO A 46 37.71 17.39 11.96
N LEU A 47 37.31 16.96 10.76
CA LEU A 47 35.93 16.60 10.42
C LEU A 47 35.45 15.49 11.36
N GLU A 48 34.40 15.77 12.13
CA GLU A 48 33.73 14.75 12.92
C GLU A 48 32.51 14.25 12.17
N GLY A 49 32.38 12.93 12.04
CA GLY A 49 31.23 12.33 11.40
C GLY A 49 31.07 10.87 11.71
N PHE A 50 29.87 10.37 11.50
CA PHE A 50 29.57 8.95 11.57
C PHE A 50 28.99 8.46 10.27
N PHE A 51 29.28 7.19 10.00
CA PHE A 51 28.84 6.47 8.83
C PHE A 51 27.93 5.33 9.28
N GLU A 52 26.70 5.32 8.77
CA GLU A 52 25.76 4.24 9.01
C GLU A 52 25.54 3.46 7.70
N ASN A 53 25.71 2.14 7.76
CA ASN A 53 25.36 1.29 6.63
C ASN A 53 23.84 1.05 6.63
N ILE A 54 23.14 1.65 5.68
CA ILE A 54 21.68 1.58 5.55
C ILE A 54 21.24 0.64 4.42
N THR A 55 22.15 -0.20 3.89
CA THR A 55 21.86 -1.08 2.74
C THR A 55 20.67 -2.00 3.02
N ALA A 56 20.67 -2.69 4.16
CA ALA A 56 19.60 -3.63 4.52
C ALA A 56 18.25 -2.93 4.66
N GLN A 57 18.21 -1.73 5.24
CA GLN A 57 16.99 -0.94 5.36
C GLN A 57 16.44 -0.57 3.99
N LYS A 58 17.29 -0.12 3.07
CA LYS A 58 16.89 0.26 1.71
C LYS A 58 16.43 -0.94 0.88
N GLU A 59 17.05 -2.10 1.06
CA GLU A 59 16.62 -3.35 0.41
C GLU A 59 15.22 -3.75 0.85
N VAL A 60 14.95 -3.73 2.16
CA VAL A 60 13.63 -4.02 2.72
C VAL A 60 12.58 -3.00 2.25
N GLU A 61 12.91 -1.71 2.28
CA GLU A 61 12.01 -0.64 1.79
C GLU A 61 11.68 -0.81 0.30
N GLN A 62 12.69 -1.12 -0.51
CA GLN A 62 12.53 -1.33 -1.94
C GLN A 62 11.73 -2.59 -2.25
N GLU A 63 11.95 -3.69 -1.53
CA GLU A 63 11.20 -4.92 -1.67
C GLU A 63 9.73 -4.72 -1.29
N LEU A 64 9.46 -4.04 -0.17
CA LEU A 64 8.11 -3.67 0.25
C LEU A 64 7.41 -2.85 -0.83
N ARG A 65 8.05 -1.79 -1.30
CA ARG A 65 7.50 -0.93 -2.35
C ARG A 65 7.22 -1.70 -3.64
N SER A 66 8.15 -2.56 -4.06
CA SER A 66 7.99 -3.36 -5.27
C SER A 66 6.83 -4.36 -5.12
N SER A 67 6.67 -4.94 -3.94
CA SER A 67 5.55 -5.83 -3.61
C SER A 67 4.21 -5.08 -3.60
N GLU A 68 4.16 -3.86 -3.04
CA GLU A 68 2.96 -3.02 -3.05
C GLU A 68 2.56 -2.58 -4.46
N GLU A 69 3.53 -2.16 -5.27
CA GLU A 69 3.31 -1.79 -6.67
C GLU A 69 2.83 -3.00 -7.48
N TRP A 70 3.45 -4.17 -7.29
CA TRP A 70 3.01 -5.42 -7.90
C TRP A 70 1.58 -5.81 -7.50
N TYR A 71 1.29 -5.81 -6.20
CA TYR A 71 -0.06 -6.09 -5.68
C TYR A 71 -1.09 -5.13 -6.28
N ARG A 72 -0.80 -3.83 -6.31
CA ARG A 72 -1.68 -2.81 -6.88
C ARG A 72 -1.89 -3.06 -8.37
N SER A 73 -0.84 -3.37 -9.13
CA SER A 73 -0.94 -3.70 -10.54
C SER A 73 -1.81 -4.93 -10.78
N VAL A 74 -1.63 -6.00 -10.00
CA VAL A 74 -2.46 -7.21 -10.10
C VAL A 74 -3.91 -6.88 -9.78
N PHE A 75 -4.18 -6.26 -8.63
CA PHE A 75 -5.53 -5.89 -8.18
C PHE A 75 -6.28 -5.01 -9.20
N GLU A 76 -5.58 -4.06 -9.82
CA GLU A 76 -6.16 -3.17 -10.83
C GLU A 76 -6.43 -3.84 -12.18
N ASN A 77 -5.63 -4.84 -12.56
CA ASN A 77 -5.66 -5.44 -13.90
C ASN A 77 -6.18 -6.88 -13.92
N THR A 78 -6.92 -7.33 -12.91
CA THR A 78 -7.50 -8.69 -12.87
C THR A 78 -8.57 -8.96 -13.93
N GLY A 79 -9.04 -7.93 -14.63
CA GLY A 79 -10.15 -8.00 -15.60
C GLY A 79 -11.54 -8.18 -14.97
N ALA A 80 -11.60 -8.60 -13.70
CA ALA A 80 -12.82 -8.70 -12.91
C ALA A 80 -13.02 -7.46 -12.02
N GLY A 81 -14.27 -7.12 -11.71
CA GLY A 81 -14.54 -6.16 -10.64
C GLY A 81 -14.21 -6.78 -9.29
N THR A 82 -13.32 -6.15 -8.52
CA THR A 82 -12.87 -6.64 -7.21
C THR A 82 -12.98 -5.54 -6.16
N ILE A 83 -13.49 -5.91 -4.99
CA ILE A 83 -13.55 -5.09 -3.79
C ILE A 83 -12.98 -5.84 -2.59
N ILE A 84 -12.41 -5.09 -1.66
CA ILE A 84 -12.08 -5.56 -0.31
C ILE A 84 -13.06 -4.87 0.64
N ILE A 85 -13.61 -5.65 1.57
CA ILE A 85 -14.68 -5.22 2.45
C ILE A 85 -14.32 -5.50 3.91
N GLU A 86 -14.65 -4.55 4.77
CA GLU A 86 -14.47 -4.63 6.22
C GLU A 86 -15.59 -5.45 6.87
N GLU A 87 -15.43 -5.77 8.17
CA GLU A 87 -16.43 -6.48 8.96
C GLU A 87 -17.79 -5.79 8.97
N ASP A 88 -17.81 -4.46 8.98
CA ASP A 88 -19.03 -3.66 9.01
C ASP A 88 -19.68 -3.46 7.62
N THR A 89 -19.19 -4.19 6.60
CA THR A 89 -19.57 -4.18 5.18
C THR A 89 -19.09 -2.98 4.36
N THR A 90 -18.30 -2.08 4.95
CA THR A 90 -17.68 -0.95 4.25
C THR A 90 -16.69 -1.45 3.21
N ILE A 91 -16.71 -0.86 2.01
CA ILE A 91 -15.73 -1.18 0.96
C ILE A 91 -14.45 -0.42 1.25
N SER A 92 -13.37 -1.09 1.65
CA SER A 92 -12.08 -0.44 1.91
C SER A 92 -11.29 -0.20 0.63
N LEU A 93 -11.30 -1.17 -0.30
CA LEU A 93 -10.65 -1.03 -1.61
C LEU A 93 -11.59 -1.47 -2.73
N ALA A 94 -11.46 -0.81 -3.87
CA ALA A 94 -12.16 -1.14 -5.10
C ALA A 94 -11.23 -0.92 -6.28
N ASN A 95 -11.12 -1.92 -7.16
CA ASN A 95 -10.35 -1.78 -8.39
C ASN A 95 -11.13 -1.01 -9.46
N THR A 96 -10.45 -0.65 -10.56
CA THR A 96 -11.08 0.08 -11.67
C THR A 96 -12.24 -0.69 -12.28
N GLY A 97 -12.11 -2.01 -12.42
CA GLY A 97 -13.16 -2.87 -12.97
C GLY A 97 -14.47 -2.79 -12.17
N PHE A 98 -14.40 -2.79 -10.85
CA PHE A 98 -15.59 -2.67 -10.00
C PHE A 98 -16.18 -1.26 -10.05
N ALA A 99 -15.35 -0.22 -9.98
CA ALA A 99 -15.77 1.16 -10.09
C ALA A 99 -16.55 1.41 -11.40
N THR A 100 -16.02 0.95 -12.53
CA THR A 100 -16.70 1.01 -13.83
C THR A 100 -17.98 0.19 -13.86
N LEU A 101 -17.97 -1.04 -13.32
CA LEU A 101 -19.16 -1.90 -13.27
C LEU A 101 -20.30 -1.25 -12.47
N ALA A 102 -19.97 -0.62 -11.34
CA ALA A 102 -20.90 -0.01 -10.42
C ALA A 102 -21.31 1.43 -10.78
N GLY A 103 -20.60 2.10 -11.69
CA GLY A 103 -20.89 3.47 -12.11
C GLY A 103 -20.45 4.55 -11.11
N TYR A 104 -19.55 4.24 -10.19
CA TYR A 104 -19.01 5.17 -9.20
C TYR A 104 -17.50 5.35 -9.37
N SER A 105 -16.96 6.48 -8.93
CA SER A 105 -15.51 6.63 -8.79
C SER A 105 -14.99 5.84 -7.59
N LYS A 106 -13.69 5.54 -7.56
CA LYS A 106 -13.06 4.86 -6.42
C LYS A 106 -13.15 5.70 -5.16
N GLU A 107 -13.03 7.02 -5.29
CA GLU A 107 -13.12 7.97 -4.20
C GLU A 107 -14.54 7.98 -3.62
N GLU A 108 -15.58 7.84 -4.45
CA GLU A 108 -16.96 7.73 -3.97
C GLU A 108 -17.20 6.42 -3.21
N ILE A 109 -16.56 5.33 -3.63
CA ILE A 109 -16.74 3.99 -3.04
C ILE A 109 -15.92 3.81 -1.75
N GLN A 110 -14.62 4.03 -1.83
CA GLN A 110 -13.67 3.57 -0.81
C GLN A 110 -13.85 4.30 0.52
N SER A 111 -14.02 3.52 1.59
CA SER A 111 -14.26 3.97 2.97
C SER A 111 -15.52 4.83 3.15
N ARG A 112 -16.44 4.82 2.19
CA ARG A 112 -17.65 5.67 2.19
C ARG A 112 -18.92 4.88 1.91
N MET A 113 -18.84 3.85 1.08
CA MET A 113 -19.99 3.02 0.69
C MET A 113 -19.90 1.62 1.30
N LYS A 114 -21.07 1.01 1.49
CA LYS A 114 -21.21 -0.40 1.86
C LYS A 114 -21.67 -1.19 0.65
N TRP A 115 -21.14 -2.41 0.48
CA TRP A 115 -21.58 -3.26 -0.63
C TRP A 115 -23.07 -3.60 -0.55
N THR A 116 -23.64 -3.57 0.66
CA THR A 116 -25.06 -3.83 0.95
C THR A 116 -26.01 -2.85 0.26
N ASP A 117 -25.57 -1.61 0.02
CA ASP A 117 -26.39 -0.57 -0.62
C ASP A 117 -26.51 -0.77 -2.14
N MET A 118 -25.62 -1.60 -2.68
CA MET A 118 -25.47 -1.89 -4.10
C MET A 118 -26.10 -3.24 -4.49
N VAL A 119 -26.81 -3.89 -3.57
CA VAL A 119 -27.61 -5.10 -3.87
C VAL A 119 -29.00 -4.68 -4.29
N ALA A 120 -29.52 -5.28 -5.37
CA ALA A 120 -30.77 -4.86 -5.98
C ALA A 120 -32.01 -5.08 -5.10
N THR A 121 -32.05 -6.18 -4.34
CA THR A 121 -33.23 -6.57 -3.55
C THR A 121 -32.91 -6.75 -2.07
N PRO A 122 -33.84 -6.43 -1.15
CA PRO A 122 -33.69 -6.69 0.28
C PRO A 122 -33.44 -8.17 0.61
N GLU A 123 -34.07 -9.08 -0.13
CA GLU A 123 -33.95 -10.53 0.07
C GLU A 123 -32.54 -11.04 -0.27
N GLU A 124 -31.99 -10.61 -1.42
CA GLU A 124 -30.61 -10.95 -1.79
C GLU A 124 -29.62 -10.33 -0.80
N ARG A 125 -29.84 -9.07 -0.41
CA ARG A 125 -29.01 -8.36 0.56
C ARG A 125 -28.95 -9.12 1.88
N PHE A 126 -30.11 -9.46 2.44
CA PHE A 126 -30.21 -10.20 3.70
C PHE A 126 -29.45 -11.53 3.62
N ARG A 127 -29.67 -12.31 2.55
CA ARG A 127 -28.96 -13.58 2.33
C ARG A 127 -27.43 -13.37 2.27
N MET A 128 -26.96 -12.37 1.56
CA MET A 128 -25.53 -12.07 1.42
C MET A 128 -24.91 -11.59 2.73
N GLU A 129 -25.63 -10.81 3.54
CA GLU A 129 -25.19 -10.37 4.87
C GLU A 129 -25.05 -11.58 5.80
N GLN A 130 -26.00 -12.52 5.77
CA GLN A 130 -25.87 -13.78 6.50
C GLN A 130 -24.63 -14.58 6.08
N TYR A 131 -24.31 -14.61 4.78
CA TYR A 131 -23.07 -15.24 4.32
C TYR A 131 -21.83 -14.50 4.83
N HIS A 132 -21.80 -13.16 4.76
CA HIS A 132 -20.70 -12.33 5.26
C HIS A 132 -20.40 -12.62 6.74
N TYR A 133 -21.40 -12.54 7.62
CA TYR A 133 -21.21 -12.80 9.05
C TYR A 133 -20.85 -14.25 9.36
N ARG A 134 -21.47 -15.22 8.66
CA ARG A 134 -21.15 -16.63 8.86
C ARG A 134 -19.76 -17.02 8.37
N ARG A 135 -19.21 -16.40 7.30
CA ARG A 135 -17.80 -16.62 6.89
C ARG A 135 -16.85 -16.23 8.00
N ARG A 136 -17.06 -15.07 8.63
CA ARG A 136 -16.19 -14.55 9.69
C ARG A 136 -16.28 -15.36 10.98
N ARG A 137 -17.44 -15.96 11.26
CA ARG A 137 -17.67 -16.76 12.47
C ARG A 137 -17.31 -18.25 12.32
N ASP A 138 -17.84 -18.91 11.29
CA ASP A 138 -17.83 -20.38 11.11
C ASP A 138 -17.41 -20.72 9.66
N GLY A 139 -16.18 -20.32 9.30
CA GLY A 139 -15.64 -20.15 7.93
C GLY A 139 -15.78 -21.27 6.87
N ALA A 140 -16.42 -22.40 7.16
CA ALA A 140 -16.63 -23.49 6.21
C ALA A 140 -18.08 -23.68 5.72
N ALA A 141 -19.06 -22.93 6.25
CA ALA A 141 -20.48 -23.28 6.09
C ALA A 141 -21.29 -22.46 5.07
N VAL A 142 -20.65 -21.65 4.21
CA VAL A 142 -21.37 -20.82 3.23
C VAL A 142 -20.76 -20.87 1.83
N PRO A 143 -21.55 -20.66 0.76
CA PRO A 143 -21.08 -20.77 -0.62
C PRO A 143 -19.99 -19.73 -0.91
N ILE A 144 -18.82 -20.14 -1.41
CA ILE A 144 -17.78 -19.19 -1.86
C ILE A 144 -18.15 -18.52 -3.19
N ASN A 145 -18.94 -19.19 -4.02
CA ASN A 145 -19.37 -18.72 -5.34
C ASN A 145 -20.90 -18.69 -5.41
N TYR A 146 -21.47 -17.59 -5.90
CA TYR A 146 -22.91 -17.47 -6.11
C TYR A 146 -23.23 -16.28 -7.01
N GLU A 147 -24.42 -16.30 -7.60
CA GLU A 147 -24.93 -15.17 -8.38
C GLU A 147 -25.70 -14.17 -7.50
N SER A 148 -25.64 -12.92 -7.89
CA SER A 148 -26.41 -11.82 -7.31
C SER A 148 -26.69 -10.75 -8.36
N THR A 149 -27.49 -9.77 -7.97
CA THR A 149 -27.81 -8.60 -8.78
C THR A 149 -27.22 -7.34 -8.16
N LEU A 150 -26.24 -6.75 -8.85
CA LEU A 150 -25.67 -5.45 -8.51
C LEU A 150 -26.58 -4.35 -9.06
N LYS A 151 -26.97 -3.40 -8.21
CA LYS A 151 -27.62 -2.15 -8.59
C LYS A 151 -26.55 -1.06 -8.69
N ASP A 152 -26.40 -0.50 -9.89
CA ASP A 152 -25.42 0.57 -10.13
C ASP A 152 -25.94 1.95 -9.72
N ARG A 153 -25.12 2.99 -9.93
CA ARG A 153 -25.44 4.39 -9.63
C ARG A 153 -26.74 4.89 -10.24
N ASP A 154 -27.05 4.42 -11.45
CA ASP A 154 -28.22 4.85 -12.21
C ASP A 154 -29.45 3.99 -11.88
N GLY A 155 -29.30 3.03 -10.96
CA GLY A 155 -30.35 2.10 -10.55
C GLY A 155 -30.50 0.90 -11.49
N ALA A 156 -29.62 0.72 -12.47
CA ALA A 156 -29.66 -0.41 -13.38
C ALA A 156 -29.14 -1.68 -12.70
N ASN A 157 -29.87 -2.78 -12.93
CA ASN A 157 -29.56 -4.08 -12.35
C ASN A 157 -28.64 -4.88 -13.29
N LYS A 158 -27.49 -5.32 -12.78
CA LYS A 158 -26.50 -6.13 -13.49
C LYS A 158 -26.37 -7.47 -12.79
N ARG A 159 -26.56 -8.56 -13.52
CA ARG A 159 -26.27 -9.90 -12.99
C ARG A 159 -24.77 -10.07 -12.86
N VAL A 160 -24.34 -10.46 -11.67
CA VAL A 160 -22.93 -10.67 -11.34
C VAL A 160 -22.74 -12.05 -10.76
N PHE A 161 -21.64 -12.70 -11.15
CA PHE A 161 -21.15 -13.90 -10.50
C PHE A 161 -20.06 -13.48 -9.51
N LEU A 162 -20.27 -13.83 -8.25
CA LEU A 162 -19.40 -13.43 -7.15
C LEU A 162 -18.57 -14.62 -6.68
N ARG A 163 -17.31 -14.36 -6.40
CA ARG A 163 -16.46 -15.23 -5.56
C ARG A 163 -16.04 -14.43 -4.33
N VAL A 164 -16.35 -14.93 -3.15
CA VAL A 164 -16.10 -14.23 -1.87
C VAL A 164 -15.33 -15.14 -0.93
N ASP A 165 -14.19 -14.64 -0.46
CA ASP A 165 -13.27 -15.33 0.45
C ASP A 165 -12.78 -14.36 1.53
N LEU A 166 -12.24 -14.90 2.63
CA LEU A 166 -11.62 -14.10 3.69
C LEU A 166 -10.15 -13.85 3.36
N LEU A 167 -9.75 -12.59 3.38
CA LEU A 167 -8.34 -12.22 3.36
C LEU A 167 -7.82 -12.20 4.79
N ALA A 168 -6.61 -12.71 5.01
CA ALA A 168 -5.97 -12.63 6.30
C ALA A 168 -5.74 -11.16 6.66
N GLY A 169 -6.36 -10.69 7.75
CA GLY A 169 -6.21 -9.32 8.24
C GLY A 169 -7.40 -8.39 8.03
N THR A 170 -8.50 -8.86 7.42
CA THR A 170 -9.80 -8.15 7.29
C THR A 170 -10.90 -8.86 8.02
#